data_AF-A0A512NG04-F1
#
_entry.id   AF-A0A512NG04-F1
#
_cell.length_a   1.000
_cell.length_b   1.000
_cell.length_c   1.000
_cell.angle_alpha   90.00
_cell.angle_beta   90.00
_cell.angle_gamma   90.00
#
_symmetry.space_group_name_H-M   'P 1'
#
loop_
_entity.id
_entity.type
_entity.pdbx_description
1 polymer ?
#
loop_
_entity_poly.entity_id
_entity_poly.type
_entity_poly.pdbx_seq_one_letter_code
_entity_poly.pdbx_strand_id
1 'polypeptide(L)'
;MTKRPMYLQHVNVYVRNVERSKKWYEELLGLHVYEYRPGWAAFLSADQEQSHEVALMQLGDDAPLQSKGQVGLNHMAWRLESLDDLKEFYGRIKAQGQPIERIIDHGISLGIYLRDPDGNGVEVFYEMPRAEWPVDYNIFTREKTGTGRFPGPWDAEIGRSDSPARRPAAAE
;
A
#
# COMPACT_ATOMS: atom_id res chain seq x y z
N MET A 1 -29.93 17.85 -7.99
CA MET A 1 -29.05 16.86 -7.34
C MET A 1 -27.62 17.15 -7.77
N THR A 2 -26.76 17.48 -6.81
CA THR A 2 -25.34 17.73 -7.09
C THR A 2 -24.68 16.41 -7.50
N LYS A 3 -24.17 16.35 -8.73
CA LYS A 3 -23.37 15.21 -9.20
C LYS A 3 -22.03 15.24 -8.44
N ARG A 4 -21.67 14.15 -7.76
CA ARG A 4 -20.41 14.00 -7.00
C ARG A 4 -19.69 12.70 -7.39
N PRO A 5 -18.36 12.61 -7.22
CA PRO A 5 -17.63 11.35 -7.41
C PRO A 5 -18.19 10.23 -6.53
N MET A 6 -18.16 8.99 -7.03
CA MET A 6 -18.60 7.81 -6.28
C MET A 6 -17.50 7.28 -5.36
N TYR A 7 -16.28 7.15 -5.90
CA TYR A 7 -15.09 6.66 -5.22
C TYR A 7 -13.83 7.04 -6.03
N LEU A 8 -12.65 6.90 -5.44
CA LEU A 8 -11.38 6.96 -6.18
C LEU A 8 -11.29 5.72 -7.06
N GLN A 9 -11.09 5.88 -8.37
CA GLN A 9 -11.08 4.75 -9.30
C GLN A 9 -9.67 4.28 -9.65
N HIS A 10 -8.73 5.18 -9.94
CA HIS A 10 -7.36 4.80 -10.26
C HIS A 10 -6.33 5.79 -9.75
N VAL A 11 -5.10 5.30 -9.61
CA VAL A 11 -3.88 6.11 -9.51
C VAL A 11 -2.99 5.86 -10.72
N ASN A 12 -2.33 6.90 -11.20
CA ASN A 12 -1.36 6.82 -12.29
C ASN A 12 0.02 7.18 -11.73
N VAL A 13 0.98 6.26 -11.87
CA VAL A 13 2.34 6.43 -11.33
C VAL A 13 3.37 6.24 -12.42
N TYR A 14 4.45 7.01 -12.29
CA TYR A 14 5.63 6.84 -13.14
C TYR A 14 6.54 5.73 -12.60
N VAL A 15 7.10 4.97 -13.54
CA VAL A 15 8.07 3.89 -13.29
C VAL A 15 9.22 4.00 -14.29
N ARG A 16 10.41 3.50 -13.94
CA ARG A 16 11.56 3.52 -14.87
C ARG A 16 11.38 2.51 -15.99
N ASN A 17 10.89 1.33 -15.62
CA ASN A 17 10.67 0.20 -16.53
C ASN A 17 9.31 -0.42 -16.25
N VAL A 18 8.41 -0.36 -17.24
CA VAL A 18 7.03 -0.82 -17.07
C VAL A 18 6.91 -2.34 -17.04
N GLU A 19 7.80 -3.07 -17.72
CA GLU A 19 7.77 -4.53 -17.71
C GLU A 19 8.16 -5.09 -16.35
N ARG A 20 9.25 -4.57 -15.76
CA ARG A 20 9.71 -4.90 -14.41
C ARG A 20 8.64 -4.59 -13.37
N SER A 21 8.01 -3.40 -13.49
CA SER A 21 6.98 -2.97 -12.56
C SER A 21 5.73 -3.82 -12.71
N LYS A 22 5.19 -3.99 -13.93
CA LYS A 22 4.05 -4.86 -14.22
C LYS A 22 4.25 -6.25 -13.60
N LYS A 23 5.41 -6.87 -13.82
CA LYS A 23 5.75 -8.17 -13.25
C LYS A 23 5.67 -8.18 -11.73
N TRP A 24 6.19 -7.14 -11.06
CA TRP A 24 6.10 -7.03 -9.61
C TRP A 24 4.66 -6.93 -9.11
N TYR A 25 3.82 -6.09 -9.72
CA TYR A 25 2.41 -5.95 -9.34
C TYR A 25 1.60 -7.22 -9.65
N GLU A 26 1.88 -7.90 -10.76
CA GLU A 26 1.25 -9.16 -11.14
C GLU A 26 1.67 -10.31 -10.21
N GLU A 27 2.96 -10.49 -9.94
CA GLU A 27 3.46 -11.64 -9.18
C GLU A 27 3.34 -11.50 -7.66
N LEU A 28 3.50 -10.28 -7.12
CA LEU A 28 3.38 -10.05 -5.69
C LEU A 28 1.93 -9.79 -5.30
N LEU A 29 1.32 -8.75 -5.88
CA LEU A 29 -0.04 -8.34 -5.54
C LEU A 29 -1.11 -9.22 -6.18
N GLY A 30 -0.79 -9.91 -7.29
CA GLY A 30 -1.77 -10.74 -7.99
C GLY A 30 -2.73 -9.94 -8.87
N LEU A 31 -2.38 -8.71 -9.26
CA LEU A 31 -3.27 -7.86 -10.06
C LEU A 31 -3.43 -8.43 -11.47
N HIS A 32 -4.65 -8.37 -11.99
CA HIS A 32 -4.96 -8.70 -13.37
C HIS A 32 -4.44 -7.60 -14.30
N VAL A 33 -3.78 -7.97 -15.39
CA VAL A 33 -3.28 -7.02 -16.41
C VAL A 33 -4.28 -6.96 -17.57
N TYR A 34 -5.02 -5.86 -17.69
CA TYR A 34 -5.94 -5.65 -18.82
C TYR A 34 -5.22 -5.26 -20.10
N GLU A 35 -4.24 -4.37 -19.96
CA GLU A 35 -3.52 -3.85 -21.11
C GLU A 35 -2.05 -3.64 -20.75
N TYR A 36 -1.17 -4.12 -21.64
CA TYR A 36 0.26 -3.92 -21.56
C TYR A 36 0.77 -3.41 -22.91
N ARG A 37 1.41 -2.25 -22.88
CA ARG A 37 2.05 -1.59 -24.01
C ARG A 37 3.56 -1.51 -23.74
N PRO A 38 4.36 -2.45 -24.27
CA PRO A 38 5.80 -2.52 -24.02
C PRO A 38 6.51 -1.18 -24.24
N GLY A 39 7.38 -0.82 -23.30
CA GLY A 39 8.12 0.44 -23.34
C GLY A 39 7.31 1.70 -23.05
N TRP A 40 6.03 1.57 -22.68
CA TRP A 40 5.17 2.73 -22.44
C TRP A 40 4.27 2.60 -21.20
N ALA A 41 3.35 1.63 -21.16
CA ALA A 41 2.30 1.62 -20.16
C ALA A 41 1.79 0.21 -19.79
N ALA A 42 1.27 0.06 -18.58
CA ALA A 42 0.49 -1.11 -18.17
C ALA A 42 -0.67 -0.68 -17.27
N PHE A 43 -1.81 -1.36 -17.41
CA PHE A 43 -3.05 -1.07 -16.68
C PHE A 43 -3.48 -2.33 -15.93
N LEU A 44 -3.54 -2.24 -14.59
CA LEU A 44 -3.75 -3.38 -13.72
C LEU A 44 -4.89 -3.14 -12.72
N SER A 45 -5.60 -4.22 -12.37
CA SER A 45 -6.80 -4.20 -11.53
C SER A 45 -6.80 -5.36 -10.54
N ALA A 46 -7.21 -5.10 -9.30
CA ALA A 46 -7.65 -6.11 -8.34
C ALA A 46 -9.14 -6.45 -8.55
N ASP A 47 -9.94 -5.46 -8.95
CA ASP A 47 -11.35 -5.64 -9.32
C ASP A 47 -11.48 -5.77 -10.84
N GLN A 48 -11.87 -6.96 -11.31
CA GLN A 48 -12.01 -7.25 -12.75
C GLN A 48 -13.30 -6.72 -13.39
N GLU A 49 -14.19 -6.10 -12.61
CA GLU A 49 -15.32 -5.35 -13.16
C GLU A 49 -14.94 -3.90 -13.49
N GLN A 50 -13.73 -3.49 -13.11
CA GLN A 50 -13.19 -2.13 -13.28
C GLN A 50 -12.04 -2.14 -14.28
N SER A 51 -11.80 -1.01 -14.96
CA SER A 51 -10.79 -0.96 -16.03
C SER A 51 -9.35 -1.06 -15.53
N HIS A 52 -9.03 -0.42 -14.41
CA HIS A 52 -7.76 -0.47 -13.69
C HIS A 52 -7.83 0.36 -12.40
N GLU A 53 -7.13 -0.07 -11.37
CA GLU A 53 -6.87 0.75 -10.17
C GLU A 53 -5.46 1.36 -10.20
N VAL A 54 -4.54 0.77 -10.96
CA VAL A 54 -3.19 1.32 -11.15
C VAL A 54 -2.81 1.35 -12.63
N ALA A 55 -2.37 2.52 -13.08
CA ALA A 55 -1.70 2.71 -14.36
C ALA A 55 -0.21 2.99 -14.12
N LEU A 56 0.65 2.22 -14.77
CA LEU A 56 2.10 2.36 -14.73
C LEU A 56 2.57 3.04 -16.02
N MET A 57 3.30 4.15 -15.91
CA MET A 57 3.78 4.92 -17.06
C MET A 57 5.32 4.96 -17.09
N GLN A 58 5.92 4.50 -18.18
CA GLN A 58 7.37 4.42 -18.30
C GLN A 58 8.02 5.78 -18.56
N LEU A 59 9.09 6.11 -17.81
CA LEU A 59 9.95 7.26 -18.06
C LEU A 59 11.34 6.91 -18.63
N GLY A 60 11.82 5.68 -18.40
CA GLY A 60 13.18 5.24 -18.74
C GLY A 60 14.10 5.14 -17.52
N ASP A 61 15.21 4.41 -17.69
CA ASP A 61 16.08 3.99 -16.58
C ASP A 61 16.79 5.13 -15.85
N ASP A 62 16.97 6.28 -16.52
CA ASP A 62 17.63 7.47 -15.97
C ASP A 62 16.71 8.36 -15.12
N ALA A 63 15.39 8.10 -15.12
CA ALA A 63 14.44 8.91 -14.36
C ALA A 63 14.76 8.85 -12.85
N PRO A 64 14.69 9.94 -12.07
CA PRO A 64 14.97 9.88 -10.64
C PRO A 64 13.98 8.96 -9.91
N LEU A 65 14.46 8.21 -8.92
CA LEU A 65 13.61 7.40 -8.04
C LEU A 65 12.86 8.29 -7.04
N GLN A 66 11.76 7.77 -6.49
CA GLN A 66 11.04 8.42 -5.41
C GLN A 66 11.94 8.61 -4.18
N SER A 67 11.92 9.80 -3.60
CA SER A 67 12.68 10.12 -2.39
C SER A 67 11.74 10.22 -1.18
N LYS A 68 12.16 9.66 -0.03
CA LYS A 68 11.36 9.71 1.20
C LYS A 68 11.20 11.16 1.68
N GLY A 69 9.99 11.50 2.14
CA GLY A 69 9.70 12.80 2.76
C GLY A 69 9.51 13.97 1.79
N GLN A 70 9.42 13.70 0.48
CA GLN A 70 9.09 14.72 -0.52
C GLN A 70 7.58 14.78 -0.78
N VAL A 71 7.13 15.91 -1.36
CA VAL A 71 5.75 16.06 -1.84
C VAL A 71 5.50 15.09 -2.99
N GLY A 72 4.39 14.35 -2.93
CA GLY A 72 4.03 13.35 -3.93
C GLY A 72 3.18 12.24 -3.35
N LEU A 73 3.08 11.13 -4.08
CA LEU A 73 2.41 9.92 -3.60
C LEU A 73 3.19 9.35 -2.41
N ASN A 74 2.54 9.23 -1.25
CA ASN A 74 3.15 8.54 -0.12
C ASN A 74 3.08 7.01 -0.32
N HIS A 75 1.87 6.48 -0.50
CA HIS A 75 1.59 5.09 -0.85
C HIS A 75 0.19 4.94 -1.45
N MET A 76 -0.05 3.82 -2.13
CA MET A 76 -1.37 3.31 -2.49
C MET A 76 -1.66 2.04 -1.68
N ALA A 77 -2.89 1.87 -1.17
CA ALA A 77 -3.24 0.80 -0.25
C ALA A 77 -4.22 -0.21 -0.88
N TRP A 78 -3.93 -1.49 -0.69
CA TRP A 78 -4.68 -2.62 -1.22
C TRP A 78 -5.28 -3.42 -0.07
N ARG A 79 -6.60 -3.48 -0.03
CA ARG A 79 -7.34 -4.15 1.03
C ARG A 79 -7.44 -5.64 0.74
N LEU A 80 -7.16 -6.47 1.74
CA LEU A 80 -7.49 -7.88 1.75
C LEU A 80 -8.81 -8.13 2.49
N GLU A 81 -9.46 -9.25 2.16
CA GLU A 81 -10.80 -9.58 2.66
C GLU A 81 -10.78 -9.90 4.15
N SER A 82 -9.76 -10.64 4.61
CA SER A 82 -9.63 -11.07 6.01
C SER A 82 -8.22 -10.88 6.57
N LEU A 83 -8.11 -11.01 7.90
CA LEU A 83 -6.82 -11.05 8.59
C LEU A 83 -5.99 -12.27 8.18
N ASP A 84 -6.63 -13.40 7.89
CA ASP A 84 -5.93 -14.62 7.47
C ASP A 84 -5.35 -14.46 6.06
N ASP A 85 -6.06 -13.80 5.15
CA ASP A 85 -5.50 -13.43 3.83
C ASP A 85 -4.25 -12.56 3.99
N LEU A 86 -4.24 -11.63 4.95
CA LEU A 86 -3.06 -10.82 5.24
C LEU A 86 -1.89 -11.65 5.78
N LYS A 87 -2.15 -12.70 6.58
CA LYS A 87 -1.11 -13.65 7.02
C LYS A 87 -0.52 -14.43 5.86
N GLU A 88 -1.36 -14.92 4.96
CA GLU A 88 -0.92 -15.63 3.76
C GLU A 88 -0.12 -14.70 2.84
N PHE A 89 -0.61 -13.47 2.64
CA PHE A 89 0.07 -12.47 1.84
C PHE A 89 1.43 -12.09 2.46
N TYR A 90 1.51 -11.94 3.78
CA TYR A 90 2.79 -11.78 4.48
C TYR A 90 3.75 -12.94 4.19
N GLY A 91 3.27 -14.19 4.25
CA GLY A 91 4.04 -15.36 3.86
C GLY A 91 4.59 -15.26 2.44
N ARG A 92 3.76 -14.82 1.48
CA ARG A 92 4.17 -14.57 0.08
C ARG A 92 5.27 -13.52 -0.03
N ILE A 93 5.13 -12.38 0.66
CA ILE A 93 6.14 -11.31 0.71
C ILE A 93 7.48 -11.89 1.16
N LYS A 94 7.50 -12.64 2.27
CA LYS A 94 8.73 -13.24 2.82
C LYS A 94 9.32 -14.30 1.89
N ALA A 95 8.48 -15.16 1.30
CA ALA A 95 8.91 -16.21 0.39
C ALA A 95 9.55 -15.66 -0.90
N GLN A 96 9.06 -14.52 -1.41
CA GLN A 96 9.64 -13.82 -2.55
C GLN A 96 10.82 -12.90 -2.18
N GLY A 97 11.22 -12.86 -0.90
CA GLY A 97 12.33 -12.03 -0.42
C GLY A 97 12.08 -10.52 -0.54
N GLN A 98 10.81 -10.09 -0.59
CA GLN A 98 10.45 -8.68 -0.72
C GLN A 98 10.72 -7.93 0.60
N PRO A 99 11.41 -6.79 0.57
CA PRO A 99 11.71 -6.03 1.78
C PRO A 99 10.45 -5.34 2.32
N ILE A 100 10.11 -5.62 3.57
CA ILE A 100 9.06 -4.91 4.31
C ILE A 100 9.67 -3.63 4.87
N GLU A 101 9.10 -2.48 4.52
CA GLU A 101 9.52 -1.18 5.05
C GLU A 101 9.10 -1.01 6.51
N ARG A 102 7.85 -1.37 6.83
CA ARG A 102 7.28 -1.32 8.18
C ARG A 102 5.96 -2.06 8.23
N ILE A 103 5.54 -2.45 9.43
CA ILE A 103 4.21 -2.98 9.74
C ILE A 103 3.62 -2.10 10.82
N ILE A 104 2.44 -1.51 10.55
CA ILE A 104 1.79 -0.59 11.48
C ILE A 104 0.39 -1.10 11.82
N ASP A 105 0.14 -1.18 13.12
CA ASP A 105 -1.19 -1.35 13.70
C ASP A 105 -1.80 0.03 13.95
N HIS A 106 -2.77 0.40 13.13
CA HIS A 106 -3.54 1.65 13.24
C HIS A 106 -4.76 1.51 14.14
N GLY A 107 -4.90 0.37 14.83
CA GLY A 107 -6.00 0.09 15.74
C GLY A 107 -7.21 -0.56 15.09
N ILE A 108 -7.73 0.03 14.00
CA ILE A 108 -8.82 -0.55 13.22
C ILE A 108 -8.35 -1.28 11.96
N SER A 109 -7.08 -1.13 11.62
CA SER A 109 -6.43 -1.80 10.49
C SER A 109 -4.99 -2.13 10.81
N LEU A 110 -4.48 -3.17 10.15
CA LEU A 110 -3.07 -3.53 10.13
C LEU A 110 -2.55 -3.40 8.70
N GLY A 111 -1.54 -2.55 8.52
CA GLY A 111 -0.90 -2.29 7.23
C GLY A 111 0.53 -2.82 7.17
N ILE A 112 0.87 -3.52 6.08
CA ILE A 112 2.22 -3.94 5.73
C ILE A 112 2.69 -3.07 4.56
N TYR A 113 3.74 -2.28 4.80
CA TYR A 113 4.24 -1.31 3.83
C TYR A 113 5.45 -1.86 3.08
N LEU A 114 5.39 -1.72 1.76
CA LEU A 114 6.37 -2.16 0.79
C LEU A 114 6.77 -0.98 -0.11
N ARG A 115 7.81 -1.20 -0.90
CA ARG A 115 8.20 -0.33 -2.01
C ARG A 115 8.15 -1.15 -3.28
N ASP A 116 7.52 -0.61 -4.31
CA ASP A 116 7.64 -1.19 -5.64
C ASP A 116 9.08 -1.02 -6.19
N PRO A 117 9.43 -1.58 -7.36
CA PRO A 117 10.78 -1.53 -7.90
C PRO A 117 11.36 -0.13 -8.10
N ASP A 118 10.52 0.91 -8.16
CA ASP A 118 10.91 2.31 -8.36
C ASP A 118 10.71 3.18 -7.10
N GLY A 119 10.35 2.56 -5.98
CA GLY A 119 10.21 3.20 -4.68
C GLY A 119 8.83 3.80 -4.40
N ASN A 120 7.84 3.58 -5.27
CA ASN A 120 6.46 3.97 -4.98
C ASN A 120 5.97 3.19 -3.75
N GLY A 121 5.30 3.89 -2.83
CA GLY A 121 4.79 3.26 -1.63
C GLY A 121 3.60 2.35 -1.96
N VAL A 122 3.62 1.14 -1.42
CA VAL A 122 2.51 0.18 -1.51
C VAL A 122 2.19 -0.28 -0.10
N GLU A 123 0.91 -0.28 0.26
CA GLU A 123 0.41 -0.87 1.49
C GLU A 123 -0.51 -2.04 1.13
N VAL A 124 -0.32 -3.19 1.77
CA VAL A 124 -1.34 -4.24 1.81
C VAL A 124 -1.89 -4.30 3.23
N PHE A 125 -3.20 -4.25 3.37
CA PHE A 125 -3.81 -4.09 4.69
C PHE A 125 -5.09 -4.88 4.85
N TYR A 126 -5.40 -5.17 6.11
CA TYR A 126 -6.71 -5.60 6.54
C TYR A 126 -7.32 -4.51 7.43
N GLU A 127 -8.62 -4.28 7.28
CA GLU A 127 -9.39 -3.34 8.08
C GLU A 127 -10.63 -4.04 8.64
N MET A 128 -10.86 -3.85 9.93
CA MET A 128 -12.00 -4.45 10.62
C MET A 128 -13.33 -3.99 9.99
N PRO A 129 -14.38 -4.82 10.06
CA PRO A 129 -15.72 -4.41 9.67
C PRO A 129 -16.14 -3.11 10.35
N ARG A 130 -16.84 -2.24 9.61
CA ARG A 130 -17.27 -0.92 10.09
C ARG A 130 -18.06 -0.98 11.40
N ALA A 131 -18.82 -2.05 11.63
CA ALA A 131 -19.61 -2.25 12.84
C ALA A 131 -18.75 -2.40 14.12
N GLU A 132 -17.47 -2.74 13.98
CA GLU A 132 -16.53 -2.95 15.09
C GLU A 132 -15.66 -1.72 15.37
N TRP A 133 -15.84 -0.64 14.61
CA TRP A 133 -15.08 0.59 14.80
C TRP A 133 -15.53 1.31 16.08
N PRO A 134 -14.61 2.01 16.78
CA PRO A 134 -14.99 2.91 17.85
C PRO A 134 -15.98 3.99 17.37
N VAL A 135 -16.91 4.40 18.22
CA VAL A 135 -17.94 5.43 17.93
C VAL A 135 -17.36 6.87 17.97
N ASP A 136 -16.04 7.01 18.01
CA ASP A 136 -15.34 8.27 18.23
C ASP A 136 -14.71 8.83 16.94
N TYR A 137 -14.48 10.14 16.91
CA TYR A 137 -13.63 10.81 15.94
C TYR A 137 -12.17 10.55 16.33
N ASN A 138 -11.28 10.30 15.34
CA ASN A 138 -9.88 9.82 15.49
C ASN A 138 -9.73 8.29 15.64
N ILE A 139 -10.28 7.54 14.70
CA ILE A 139 -10.21 6.07 14.64
C ILE A 139 -8.79 5.47 14.49
N PHE A 140 -7.78 6.29 14.17
CA PHE A 140 -6.39 5.86 13.94
C PHE A 140 -5.48 5.95 15.18
N THR A 141 -6.02 6.17 16.38
CA THR A 141 -5.22 6.22 17.62
C THR A 141 -5.24 4.87 18.34
N ARG A 142 -4.06 4.22 18.47
CA ARG A 142 -3.86 2.95 19.21
C ARG A 142 -4.36 3.01 20.66
N GLU A 143 -4.34 4.20 21.26
CA GLU A 143 -4.80 4.44 22.63
C GLU A 143 -6.27 4.04 22.85
N LYS A 144 -7.11 4.09 21.80
CA LYS A 144 -8.56 3.83 21.92
C LYS A 144 -8.99 2.45 21.45
N THR A 145 -8.18 1.81 20.63
CA THR A 145 -8.46 0.51 20.02
C THR A 145 -7.82 -0.64 20.78
N GLY A 146 -6.75 -0.39 21.54
CA GLY A 146 -6.01 -1.42 22.28
C GLY A 146 -4.99 -2.15 21.41
N THR A 147 -4.11 -2.94 22.03
CA THR A 147 -3.04 -3.69 21.36
C THR A 147 -3.43 -5.14 21.11
N GLY A 148 -2.87 -5.76 20.06
CA GLY A 148 -2.98 -7.22 19.85
C GLY A 148 -4.26 -7.68 19.16
N ARG A 149 -4.99 -6.78 18.47
CA ARG A 149 -6.19 -7.14 17.70
C ARG A 149 -5.89 -7.88 16.39
N PHE A 150 -4.64 -7.83 15.93
CA PHE A 150 -4.21 -8.44 14.68
C PHE A 150 -3.04 -9.41 14.93
N PRO A 151 -3.26 -10.50 15.68
CA PRO A 151 -2.19 -11.46 15.98
C PRO A 151 -1.71 -12.13 14.69
N GLY A 152 -0.40 -12.30 14.54
CA GLY A 152 0.14 -12.92 13.34
C GLY A 152 1.66 -13.12 13.31
N PRO A 153 2.19 -13.62 12.18
CA PRO A 153 3.61 -13.92 12.03
C PRO A 153 4.51 -12.67 12.06
N TRP A 154 3.92 -11.48 12.09
CA TRP A 154 4.56 -10.17 12.19
C TRP A 154 4.71 -9.66 13.63
N ASP A 155 4.23 -10.38 14.65
CA ASP A 155 4.20 -9.88 16.03
C ASP A 155 5.59 -9.47 16.56
N ALA A 156 6.67 -10.12 16.09
CA ALA A 156 8.05 -9.76 16.44
C ALA A 156 8.62 -8.53 15.67
N GLU A 157 7.90 -8.09 14.63
CA GLU A 157 8.24 -6.95 13.77
C GLU A 157 7.42 -5.69 14.13
N ILE A 158 6.20 -5.87 14.66
CA ILE A 158 5.37 -4.78 15.21
C ILE A 158 6.12 -4.13 16.39
N GLY A 159 6.39 -2.82 16.28
CA GLY A 159 7.05 -2.03 17.34
C GLY A 159 8.54 -1.74 17.11
N ARG A 160 9.17 -2.28 16.06
CA ARG A 160 10.52 -1.82 15.66
C ARG A 160 10.49 -0.49 14.87
N SER A 161 9.33 -0.08 14.39
CA SER A 161 9.14 1.11 13.54
C SER A 161 8.73 2.39 14.28
N ASP A 162 8.54 2.34 15.60
CA ASP A 162 8.16 3.52 16.40
C ASP A 162 9.40 4.29 16.88
N SER A 163 10.17 4.82 15.94
CA SER A 163 10.95 6.03 16.19
C SER A 163 10.49 7.09 15.21
N PRO A 164 9.61 8.03 15.63
CA PRO A 164 9.44 9.23 14.85
C PRO A 164 10.81 9.92 14.86
N ALA A 165 11.47 9.97 13.71
CA ALA A 165 12.48 10.98 13.48
C ALA A 165 11.84 12.30 13.87
N ARG A 166 12.28 12.87 15.01
CA ARG A 166 11.85 14.18 15.49
C ARG A 166 11.88 15.11 14.27
N ARG A 167 10.71 15.55 13.81
CA ARG A 167 10.67 16.71 12.92
C ARG A 167 11.39 17.81 13.69
N PRO A 168 12.46 18.44 13.16
CA PRO A 168 12.96 19.65 13.79
C PRO A 168 11.78 20.61 13.90
N ALA A 169 11.57 21.17 15.10
CA ALA A 169 10.59 22.21 15.28
C ALA A 169 10.85 23.27 14.21
N ALA A 170 9.80 23.69 13.50
CA ALA A 170 9.90 24.82 12.60
C ALA A 170 10.45 25.99 13.43
N ALA A 171 11.63 26.48 13.05
CA ALA A 171 12.14 27.72 13.61
C ALA A 171 11.22 28.84 13.14
N GLU A 172 10.66 29.58 14.10
CA GLU A 172 10.07 30.90 13.86
C GLU A 172 11.15 31.92 13.48
#